data_AF-Q8YEL5-F1
#
_entry.id   AF-Q8YEL5-F1
#
_cell.length_a   1.000
_cell.length_b   1.000
_cell.length_c   1.000
_cell.angle_alpha   90.00
_cell.angle_beta   90.00
_cell.angle_gamma   90.00
#
_symmetry.space_group_name_H-M   'P 1'
#
loop_
_entity.id
_entity.type
_entity.pdbx_description
1 polymer ?
#
loop_
_entity_poly.entity_id
_entity_poly.type
_entity_poly.pdbx_seq_one_letter_code
_entity_poly.pdbx_strand_id
1 'polypeptide(L)'
;MCRNALVKINFTAVVSPVQKQNTLAPNHMLIRHYSLAPTSILFVCAGNICRSPLAEGVMGYVLEKRGIRHVLIDSAGTNGYHTGEEPDERSIQVAAHHGLDISAQRCRQLTMADFSRFDLILGMDRYNMRMITQRQPARITARIGLFTEVAEGKPVEIPDPYYGEIGDFELVYRMVLTASTALADQFWPERAIKGQASSTI
;
A
#
# COMPACT_ATOMS: atom_id res chain seq x y z
N MET A 1 43.25 -41.38 67.91
CA MET A 1 43.94 -40.28 68.60
C MET A 1 43.97 -39.09 67.66
N CYS A 2 43.41 -37.96 68.11
CA CYS A 2 43.77 -36.57 67.77
C CYS A 2 43.78 -36.17 66.28
N ARG A 3 43.08 -35.15 65.78
CA ARG A 3 42.63 -33.86 66.32
C ARG A 3 41.70 -33.23 65.24
N ASN A 4 40.56 -32.64 65.63
CA ASN A 4 40.27 -31.18 65.69
C ASN A 4 40.42 -30.45 64.33
N ALA A 5 39.51 -29.59 63.87
CA ALA A 5 38.46 -28.78 64.51
C ALA A 5 37.35 -28.49 63.47
N LEU A 6 36.04 -28.51 63.81
CA LEU A 6 35.25 -27.38 64.33
C LEU A 6 35.64 -26.04 63.67
N VAL A 7 34.76 -25.31 63.00
CA VAL A 7 33.74 -24.47 63.64
C VAL A 7 32.57 -24.18 62.68
N LYS A 8 31.37 -24.14 63.29
CA LYS A 8 30.04 -23.77 62.78
C LYS A 8 30.01 -22.35 62.20
N ILE A 9 28.99 -22.01 61.41
CA ILE A 9 28.00 -20.97 61.75
C ILE A 9 26.80 -21.04 60.79
N ASN A 10 25.66 -20.63 61.34
CA ASN A 10 24.28 -20.89 60.99
C ASN A 10 23.72 -20.21 59.73
N PHE A 11 22.72 -20.92 59.18
CA PHE A 11 21.49 -20.47 58.50
C PHE A 11 21.13 -18.98 58.58
N THR A 12 20.82 -18.41 57.41
CA THR A 12 19.61 -17.62 57.19
C THR A 12 19.12 -17.85 55.77
N ALA A 13 17.84 -18.23 55.65
CA ALA A 13 17.17 -18.52 54.40
C ALA A 13 16.71 -17.22 53.73
N VAL A 14 16.92 -17.11 52.42
CA VAL A 14 16.03 -16.34 51.53
C VAL A 14 15.89 -17.13 50.22
N VAL A 15 14.68 -17.64 49.99
CA VAL A 15 14.20 -18.25 48.75
C VAL A 15 14.16 -17.16 47.67
N SER A 16 14.76 -17.40 46.50
CA SER A 16 14.53 -16.62 45.29
C SER A 16 14.00 -17.52 44.17
N PRO A 17 12.95 -17.09 43.43
CA PRO A 17 12.21 -17.94 42.52
C PRO A 17 12.89 -18.08 41.16
N VAL A 18 12.72 -19.28 40.61
CA VAL A 18 12.86 -19.70 39.21
C VAL A 18 12.67 -18.55 38.21
N GLN A 19 13.74 -18.17 37.51
CA GLN A 19 13.64 -17.31 36.33
C GLN A 19 12.99 -18.10 35.19
N LYS A 20 11.79 -17.66 34.80
CA LYS A 20 11.11 -18.12 33.59
C LYS A 20 11.93 -17.76 32.36
N GLN A 21 12.21 -18.77 31.55
CA GLN A 21 12.74 -18.64 30.19
C GLN A 21 11.78 -17.77 29.38
N ASN A 22 12.26 -16.59 28.95
CA ASN A 22 11.53 -15.74 28.02
C ASN A 22 11.92 -16.16 26.60
N THR A 23 11.03 -16.91 25.95
CA THR A 23 11.11 -17.29 24.54
C THR A 23 11.05 -16.04 23.66
N LEU A 24 12.07 -15.84 22.81
CA LEU A 24 12.09 -14.79 21.79
C LEU A 24 11.01 -15.07 20.73
N ALA A 25 10.01 -14.20 20.66
CA ALA A 25 9.06 -14.14 19.54
C ALA A 25 9.60 -13.17 18.44
N PRO A 26 9.29 -13.42 17.15
CA PRO A 26 10.05 -12.92 16.01
C PRO A 26 9.72 -11.47 15.61
N ASN A 27 10.73 -10.82 15.03
CA ASN A 27 10.75 -9.58 14.24
C ASN A 27 9.37 -8.97 13.92
N HIS A 28 8.94 -8.00 14.74
CA HIS A 28 7.86 -7.09 14.38
C HIS A 28 8.41 -6.07 13.36
N MET A 29 8.04 -6.27 12.10
CA MET A 29 8.33 -5.35 11.00
C MET A 29 7.79 -3.96 11.35
N LEU A 30 8.69 -2.98 11.43
CA LEU A 30 8.38 -1.61 11.81
C LEU A 30 7.35 -1.03 10.82
N ILE A 31 6.12 -0.81 11.30
CA ILE A 31 5.14 0.05 10.62
C ILE A 31 5.76 1.44 10.56
N ARG A 32 6.29 1.85 9.40
CA ARG A 32 6.76 3.22 9.20
C ARG A 32 5.53 4.12 9.21
N HIS A 33 5.32 4.83 10.32
CA HIS A 33 4.36 5.94 10.38
C HIS A 33 4.83 7.04 9.43
N TYR A 34 4.14 7.19 8.30
CA TYR A 34 4.43 8.23 7.32
C TYR A 34 3.98 9.58 7.87
N SER A 35 4.91 10.52 7.99
CA SER A 35 4.69 11.79 8.69
C SER A 35 3.82 12.78 7.89
N LEU A 36 3.67 12.59 6.58
CA LEU A 36 2.89 13.45 5.68
C LEU A 36 2.16 12.60 4.62
N ALA A 37 0.95 13.04 4.26
CA ALA A 37 0.19 12.46 3.17
C ALA A 37 0.83 12.79 1.81
N PRO A 38 0.90 11.84 0.85
CA PRO A 38 1.41 12.12 -0.48
C PRO A 38 0.49 13.10 -1.20
N THR A 39 1.02 13.99 -2.01
CA THR A 39 0.25 14.91 -2.86
C THR A 39 0.16 14.42 -4.30
N SER A 40 0.88 13.35 -4.64
CA SER A 40 0.91 12.76 -5.97
C SER A 40 1.12 11.24 -5.92
N ILE A 41 0.32 10.49 -6.66
CA ILE A 41 0.35 9.02 -6.75
C ILE A 41 0.39 8.58 -8.21
N LEU A 42 1.30 7.67 -8.53
CA LEU A 42 1.39 7.01 -9.83
C LEU A 42 1.17 5.51 -9.69
N PHE A 43 0.15 4.98 -10.36
CA PHE A 43 -0.11 3.55 -10.44
C PHE A 43 0.59 2.93 -11.64
N VAL A 44 1.27 1.79 -11.46
CA VAL A 44 2.09 1.18 -12.50
C VAL A 44 1.77 -0.29 -12.70
N CYS A 45 1.37 -0.64 -13.94
CA CYS A 45 1.23 -2.04 -14.37
C CYS A 45 2.11 -2.35 -15.59
N ALA A 46 1.95 -3.52 -16.21
CA ALA A 46 2.77 -3.92 -17.35
C ALA A 46 2.53 -3.02 -18.58
N GLY A 47 1.29 -2.99 -19.08
CA GLY A 47 0.92 -2.34 -20.34
C GLY A 47 0.22 -0.98 -20.23
N ASN A 48 -0.11 -0.52 -19.02
CA ASN A 48 -0.98 0.63 -18.76
C ASN A 48 -2.42 0.52 -19.27
N ILE A 49 -2.92 -0.63 -19.73
CA ILE A 49 -4.26 -0.69 -20.32
C ILE A 49 -5.35 -1.24 -19.38
N CYS A 50 -5.01 -2.14 -18.44
CA CYS A 50 -6.02 -2.76 -17.57
C CYS A 50 -5.95 -2.21 -16.13
N ARG A 51 -4.96 -2.67 -15.35
CA ARG A 51 -4.94 -2.49 -13.89
C ARG A 51 -4.67 -1.05 -13.44
N SER A 52 -3.68 -0.39 -14.03
CA SER A 52 -3.26 0.95 -13.58
C SER A 52 -4.24 2.07 -13.98
N PRO A 53 -4.88 2.07 -15.17
CA PRO A 53 -6.00 2.98 -15.44
C PRO A 53 -7.16 2.82 -14.46
N LEU A 54 -7.51 1.57 -14.16
CA LEU A 54 -8.58 1.27 -13.22
C LEU A 54 -8.24 1.80 -11.81
N ALA A 55 -7.00 1.63 -11.37
CA ALA A 55 -6.52 2.18 -10.10
C ALA A 55 -6.50 3.71 -10.06
N GLU A 56 -6.12 4.37 -11.16
CA GLU A 56 -6.21 5.84 -11.27
C GLU A 56 -7.64 6.31 -11.10
N GLY A 57 -8.59 5.73 -11.84
CA GLY A 57 -10.00 6.09 -11.75
C GLY A 57 -10.60 5.82 -10.36
N VAL A 58 -10.36 4.63 -9.82
CA VAL A 58 -10.90 4.23 -8.51
C VAL A 58 -10.33 5.06 -7.37
N MET A 59 -9.02 5.33 -7.37
CA MET A 59 -8.42 6.17 -6.33
C MET A 59 -8.94 7.60 -6.41
N GLY A 60 -9.09 8.15 -7.62
CA GLY A 60 -9.70 9.47 -7.83
C GLY A 60 -11.11 9.55 -7.27
N TYR A 61 -11.94 8.54 -7.54
CA TYR A 61 -13.28 8.43 -7.00
C TYR A 61 -13.30 8.35 -5.47
N VAL A 62 -12.46 7.51 -4.88
CA VAL A 62 -12.36 7.36 -3.41
C VAL A 62 -11.98 8.68 -2.74
N LEU A 63 -11.00 9.41 -3.29
CA LEU A 63 -10.59 10.70 -2.75
C LEU A 63 -11.65 11.78 -2.95
N GLU A 64 -12.30 11.82 -4.10
CA GLU A 64 -13.37 12.78 -4.36
C GLU A 64 -14.53 12.62 -3.38
N LYS A 65 -14.94 11.38 -3.06
CA LYS A 65 -15.97 11.10 -2.05
C LYS A 65 -15.62 11.62 -0.66
N ARG A 66 -14.33 11.77 -0.36
CA ARG A 66 -13.81 12.36 0.89
C ARG A 66 -13.59 13.89 0.79
N GLY A 67 -13.94 14.51 -0.32
CA GLY A 67 -13.69 15.94 -0.57
C GLY A 67 -12.23 16.28 -0.84
N ILE A 68 -11.39 15.29 -1.17
CA ILE A 68 -9.96 15.47 -1.46
C ILE A 68 -9.75 15.64 -2.96
N ARG A 69 -9.31 16.83 -3.37
CA ARG A 69 -9.12 17.20 -4.80
C ARG A 69 -7.73 17.73 -5.15
N HIS A 70 -6.84 17.81 -4.16
CA HIS A 70 -5.49 18.38 -4.32
C HIS A 70 -4.42 17.33 -4.64
N VAL A 71 -4.83 16.07 -4.81
CA VAL A 71 -3.90 14.96 -5.04
C VAL A 71 -3.83 14.69 -6.53
N LEU A 72 -2.63 14.76 -7.09
CA LEU A 72 -2.39 14.35 -8.47
C LEU A 72 -2.40 12.82 -8.55
N ILE A 73 -3.23 12.25 -9.41
CA ILE A 73 -3.28 10.81 -9.66
C ILE A 73 -3.05 10.60 -11.15
N ASP A 74 -2.24 9.60 -11.49
CA ASP A 74 -1.88 9.25 -12.86
C ASP A 74 -1.58 7.74 -12.90
N SER A 75 -1.43 7.19 -14.11
CA SER A 75 -1.04 5.81 -14.33
C SER A 75 0.01 5.66 -15.44
N ALA A 76 0.79 4.59 -15.37
CA ALA A 76 1.83 4.30 -16.34
C ALA A 76 2.03 2.79 -16.56
N GLY A 77 2.58 2.45 -17.71
CA GLY A 77 2.98 1.10 -18.09
C GLY A 77 4.49 0.95 -18.02
N THR A 78 4.97 -0.20 -17.58
CA THR A 78 6.40 -0.50 -17.65
C THR A 78 6.85 -0.67 -19.11
N ASN A 79 6.13 -1.38 -19.97
CA ASN A 79 6.64 -1.73 -21.31
C ASN A 79 6.46 -0.63 -22.38
N GLY A 80 5.42 0.21 -22.28
CA GLY A 80 5.13 1.29 -23.23
C GLY A 80 4.45 0.85 -24.54
N TYR A 81 4.07 -0.42 -24.71
CA TYR A 81 3.53 -0.94 -25.97
C TYR A 81 2.22 -0.27 -26.41
N HIS A 82 1.40 0.16 -25.44
CA HIS A 82 0.09 0.76 -25.69
C HIS A 82 0.11 2.29 -25.56
N THR A 83 1.27 2.94 -25.68
CA THR A 83 1.36 4.39 -25.46
C THR A 83 0.47 5.15 -26.45
N GLY A 84 -0.41 6.00 -25.93
CA GLY A 84 -1.39 6.79 -26.69
C GLY A 84 -2.75 6.11 -26.85
N GLU A 85 -2.86 4.82 -26.57
CA GLU A 85 -4.13 4.08 -26.61
C GLU A 85 -5.01 4.43 -25.40
N GLU A 86 -6.31 4.17 -25.54
CA GLU A 86 -7.23 4.16 -24.41
C GLU A 86 -7.05 2.91 -23.54
N PRO A 87 -7.59 2.86 -22.31
CA PRO A 87 -7.60 1.64 -21.51
C PRO A 87 -8.34 0.50 -22.21
N ASP A 88 -8.05 -0.74 -21.80
CA ASP A 88 -8.75 -1.94 -22.29
C ASP A 88 -10.27 -1.78 -22.11
N GLU A 89 -11.04 -2.08 -23.15
CA GLU A 89 -12.49 -1.93 -23.18
C GLU A 89 -13.18 -2.64 -22.00
N ARG A 90 -12.66 -3.79 -21.54
CA ARG A 90 -13.20 -4.52 -20.39
C ARG A 90 -12.95 -3.78 -19.09
N SER A 91 -11.80 -3.10 -18.98
CA SER A 91 -11.50 -2.22 -17.85
C SER A 91 -12.40 -0.99 -17.85
N ILE A 92 -12.65 -0.40 -19.02
CA ILE A 92 -13.61 0.71 -19.19
C ILE A 92 -15.01 0.24 -18.78
N GLN A 93 -15.44 -0.93 -19.26
CA GLN A 93 -16.75 -1.50 -18.96
C GLN A 93 -16.95 -1.74 -17.47
N VAL A 94 -15.97 -2.33 -16.77
CA VAL A 94 -16.03 -2.55 -15.33
C VAL A 94 -16.04 -1.22 -14.57
N ALA A 95 -15.19 -0.26 -14.95
CA ALA A 95 -15.22 1.07 -14.35
C ALA A 95 -16.61 1.73 -14.49
N ALA A 96 -17.19 1.69 -15.69
CA ALA A 96 -18.51 2.24 -15.98
C ALA A 96 -19.63 1.55 -15.20
N HIS A 97 -19.55 0.23 -15.00
CA HIS A 97 -20.50 -0.52 -14.17
C HIS A 97 -20.57 0.01 -12.73
N HIS A 98 -19.46 0.53 -12.22
CA HIS A 98 -19.37 1.13 -10.88
C HIS A 98 -19.50 2.67 -10.88
N GLY A 99 -19.88 3.28 -12.00
CA GLY A 99 -20.11 4.72 -12.12
C GLY A 99 -18.84 5.56 -12.29
N LEU A 100 -17.74 4.97 -12.78
CA LEU A 100 -16.51 5.66 -13.12
C LEU A 100 -16.31 5.69 -14.63
N ASP A 101 -15.72 6.75 -15.16
CA ASP A 101 -15.31 6.83 -16.57
C ASP A 101 -13.79 6.95 -16.66
N ILE A 102 -13.15 5.95 -17.28
CA ILE A 102 -11.71 5.94 -17.57
C ILE A 102 -11.41 6.00 -19.08
N SER A 103 -12.43 6.10 -19.95
CA SER A 103 -12.27 6.07 -21.42
C SER A 103 -11.46 7.24 -21.98
N ALA A 104 -11.44 8.37 -21.26
CA ALA A 104 -10.65 9.54 -21.62
C ALA A 104 -9.16 9.44 -21.21
N GLN A 105 -8.78 8.45 -20.38
CA GLN A 105 -7.39 8.26 -19.99
C GLN A 105 -6.54 7.82 -21.19
N ARG A 106 -5.24 8.10 -21.15
CA ARG A 106 -4.31 7.70 -22.22
C ARG A 106 -3.13 6.96 -21.64
N CYS A 107 -2.93 5.76 -22.15
CA CYS A 107 -1.84 4.88 -21.77
C CYS A 107 -0.50 5.55 -22.10
N ARG A 108 0.47 5.41 -21.21
CA ARG A 108 1.83 5.96 -21.37
C ARG A 108 2.86 5.06 -20.72
N GLN A 109 4.11 5.23 -21.11
CA GLN A 109 5.21 4.54 -20.45
C GLN A 109 5.64 5.27 -19.16
N LEU A 110 6.10 4.50 -18.17
CA LEU A 110 6.83 4.99 -17.01
C LEU A 110 8.17 5.60 -17.46
N THR A 111 8.42 6.84 -17.05
CA THR A 111 9.61 7.61 -17.41
C THR A 111 10.51 7.86 -16.19
N MET A 112 11.76 8.23 -16.42
CA MET A 112 12.67 8.61 -15.33
C MET A 112 12.19 9.85 -14.57
N ALA A 113 11.48 10.77 -15.24
CA ALA A 113 10.95 11.99 -14.62
C ALA A 113 9.88 11.68 -13.55
N ASP A 114 9.11 10.60 -13.74
CA ASP A 114 8.05 10.18 -12.82
C ASP A 114 8.58 9.95 -11.39
N PHE A 115 9.81 9.42 -11.25
CA PHE A 115 10.46 9.18 -9.95
C PHE A 115 10.81 10.43 -9.14
N SER A 116 10.72 11.60 -9.77
CA SER A 116 10.87 12.91 -9.13
C SER A 116 9.57 13.70 -9.05
N ARG A 117 8.62 13.41 -9.95
CA ARG A 117 7.32 14.09 -10.06
C ARG A 117 6.29 13.55 -9.06
N PHE A 118 6.37 12.27 -8.71
CA PHE A 118 5.40 11.61 -7.83
C PHE A 118 5.98 11.32 -6.45
N ASP A 119 5.17 11.52 -5.41
CA ASP A 119 5.52 11.15 -4.03
C ASP A 119 5.45 9.64 -3.83
N LEU A 120 4.54 8.97 -4.54
CA LEU A 120 4.29 7.55 -4.43
C LEU A 120 4.16 6.89 -5.81
N ILE A 121 4.92 5.82 -6.04
CA ILE A 121 4.83 4.95 -7.23
C ILE A 121 4.45 3.54 -6.77
N LEU A 122 3.30 3.05 -7.25
CA LEU A 122 2.69 1.82 -6.78
C LEU A 122 2.60 0.76 -7.88
N GLY A 123 3.33 -0.34 -7.73
CA GLY A 123 3.25 -1.50 -8.62
C GLY A 123 2.09 -2.42 -8.28
N MET A 124 1.48 -3.07 -9.28
CA MET A 124 0.36 -4.00 -9.07
C MET A 124 0.81 -5.39 -8.66
N ASP A 125 1.97 -5.82 -9.15
CA ASP A 125 2.59 -7.11 -8.88
C ASP A 125 4.12 -6.98 -8.76
N ARG A 126 4.79 -8.07 -8.37
CA ARG A 126 6.26 -8.13 -8.20
C ARG A 126 7.00 -8.00 -9.53
N TYR A 127 6.38 -8.38 -10.65
CA TYR A 127 6.96 -8.15 -11.97
C TYR A 127 7.06 -6.64 -12.23
N ASN A 128 6.00 -5.88 -11.97
CA ASN A 128 5.99 -4.42 -12.07
C ASN A 128 7.05 -3.83 -11.14
N MET A 129 7.13 -4.29 -9.88
CA MET A 129 8.17 -3.83 -8.95
C MET A 129 9.58 -4.03 -9.49
N ARG A 130 9.89 -5.21 -10.05
CA ARG A 130 11.18 -5.46 -10.69
C ARG A 130 11.44 -4.49 -11.86
N MET A 131 10.45 -4.27 -12.71
CA MET A 131 10.57 -3.39 -13.87
C MET A 131 10.65 -1.90 -13.50
N ILE A 132 10.03 -1.48 -12.39
CA ILE A 132 10.15 -0.12 -11.84
C ILE A 132 11.58 0.07 -11.32
N THR A 133 12.10 -0.86 -10.53
CA THR A 133 13.47 -0.81 -10.00
C THR A 133 14.51 -0.75 -11.12
N GLN A 134 14.31 -1.49 -12.22
CA GLN A 134 15.22 -1.44 -13.38
C GLN A 134 15.25 -0.09 -14.10
N ARG A 135 14.16 0.71 -14.03
CA ARG A 135 14.07 2.05 -14.62
C ARG A 135 14.45 3.17 -13.66
N GLN A 136 14.63 2.85 -12.38
CA GLN A 136 14.86 3.81 -11.33
C GLN A 136 16.21 4.53 -11.53
N PRO A 137 16.24 5.88 -11.59
CA PRO A 137 17.49 6.61 -11.62
C PRO A 137 18.22 6.54 -10.25
N ALA A 138 19.50 6.90 -10.24
CA ALA A 138 20.32 6.88 -9.03
C ALA A 138 19.79 7.77 -7.89
N ARG A 139 19.06 8.84 -8.24
CA ARG A 139 18.42 9.76 -7.27
C ARG A 139 16.92 9.79 -7.56
N ILE A 140 16.13 9.46 -6.54
CA ILE A 140 14.68 9.53 -6.56
C ILE A 140 14.18 10.23 -5.30
N THR A 141 13.01 10.86 -5.41
CA THR A 141 12.26 11.37 -4.25
C THR A 141 11.01 10.54 -3.99
N ALA A 142 10.49 9.87 -5.03
CA ALA A 142 9.36 8.96 -4.94
C ALA A 142 9.61 7.83 -3.94
N ARG A 143 8.59 7.53 -3.15
CA ARG A 143 8.50 6.26 -2.44
C ARG A 143 7.91 5.21 -3.38
N ILE A 144 8.48 4.02 -3.40
CA ILE A 144 8.08 2.95 -4.32
C ILE A 144 7.64 1.74 -3.50
N GLY A 145 6.53 1.11 -3.86
CA GLY A 145 6.06 -0.10 -3.18
C GLY A 145 5.00 -0.87 -3.96
N LEU A 146 4.73 -2.10 -3.53
CA LEU A 146 3.58 -2.86 -4.02
C LEU A 146 2.31 -2.19 -3.48
N PHE A 147 1.28 -1.99 -4.32
CA PHE A 147 0.10 -1.22 -3.97
C PHE A 147 -0.56 -1.70 -2.66
N THR A 148 -0.94 -2.98 -2.60
CA THR A 148 -1.59 -3.60 -1.44
C THR A 148 -0.70 -3.60 -0.19
N GLU A 149 0.63 -3.72 -0.35
CA GLU A 149 1.55 -3.67 0.78
C GLU A 149 1.60 -2.27 1.40
N VAL A 150 1.68 -1.24 0.55
CA VAL A 150 1.69 0.15 1.01
C VAL A 150 0.34 0.52 1.63
N ALA A 151 -0.76 0.09 1.02
CA ALA A 151 -2.12 0.44 1.44
C ALA A 151 -2.62 -0.35 2.66
N GLU A 152 -2.37 -1.66 2.70
CA GLU A 152 -2.97 -2.59 3.66
C GLU A 152 -1.95 -3.27 4.58
N GLY A 153 -0.65 -3.07 4.35
CA GLY A 153 0.42 -3.79 5.04
C GLY A 153 0.54 -5.26 4.62
N LYS A 154 -0.08 -5.67 3.51
CA LYS A 154 -0.10 -7.05 3.01
C LYS A 154 0.41 -7.13 1.58
N PRO A 155 1.45 -7.94 1.28
CA PRO A 155 2.04 -7.99 -0.05
C PRO A 155 1.28 -8.93 -1.01
N VAL A 156 0.00 -8.64 -1.28
CA VAL A 156 -0.87 -9.40 -2.19
C VAL A 156 -0.82 -8.81 -3.59
N GLU A 157 -0.44 -9.59 -4.59
CA GLU A 157 -0.36 -9.11 -5.98
C GLU A 157 -1.76 -8.99 -6.60
N ILE A 158 -2.02 -7.89 -7.32
CA ILE A 158 -3.24 -7.72 -8.11
C ILE A 158 -3.02 -8.44 -9.45
N PRO A 159 -3.76 -9.53 -9.73
CA PRO A 159 -3.52 -10.39 -10.89
C PRO A 159 -3.74 -9.62 -12.19
N ASP A 160 -2.98 -9.96 -13.24
CA ASP A 160 -3.18 -9.37 -14.56
C ASP A 160 -4.41 -10.01 -15.25
N PRO A 161 -5.49 -9.24 -15.52
CA PRO A 161 -6.70 -9.80 -16.11
C PRO A 161 -6.62 -9.89 -17.65
N TYR A 162 -5.53 -9.47 -18.28
CA TYR A 162 -5.50 -9.24 -19.74
C TYR A 162 -5.91 -10.45 -20.60
N TYR A 163 -5.52 -11.66 -20.19
CA TYR A 163 -5.89 -12.92 -20.86
C TYR A 163 -7.11 -13.61 -20.24
N GLY A 164 -7.77 -12.96 -19.29
CA GLY A 164 -8.96 -13.45 -18.61
C GLY A 164 -10.25 -12.91 -19.19
N GLU A 165 -11.33 -13.21 -18.48
CA GLU A 165 -12.70 -12.81 -18.82
C GLU A 165 -13.14 -11.59 -18.00
N ILE A 166 -14.31 -11.04 -18.29
CA ILE A 166 -14.84 -9.85 -17.58
C ILE A 166 -14.88 -10.03 -16.05
N GLY A 167 -15.06 -11.26 -15.56
CA GLY A 167 -15.04 -11.57 -14.12
C GLY A 167 -13.66 -11.34 -13.47
N ASP A 168 -12.57 -11.49 -14.21
CA ASP A 168 -11.21 -11.22 -13.73
C ASP A 168 -10.98 -9.71 -13.57
N PHE A 169 -11.56 -8.90 -14.47
CA PHE A 169 -11.55 -7.44 -14.34
C PHE A 169 -12.37 -6.96 -13.15
N GLU A 170 -13.53 -7.58 -12.89
CA GLU A 170 -14.33 -7.31 -11.69
C GLU A 170 -13.58 -7.67 -10.40
N LEU A 171 -12.87 -8.80 -10.38
CA LEU A 171 -11.99 -9.15 -9.25
C LEU A 171 -10.92 -8.07 -9.02
N VAL A 172 -10.24 -7.64 -10.09
CA VAL A 172 -9.23 -6.57 -10.03
C VAL A 172 -9.84 -5.28 -9.52
N TYR A 173 -11.03 -4.88 -9.99
CA TYR A 173 -11.74 -3.70 -9.50
C TYR A 173 -11.94 -3.75 -7.98
N ARG A 174 -12.44 -4.87 -7.45
CA ARG A 174 -12.67 -5.02 -6.00
C ARG A 174 -11.36 -4.91 -5.22
N MET A 175 -10.29 -5.55 -5.69
CA MET A 175 -8.98 -5.47 -5.03
C MET A 175 -8.44 -4.04 -5.04
N VAL A 176 -8.55 -3.35 -6.18
CA VAL A 176 -8.16 -1.95 -6.33
C VAL A 176 -8.98 -1.03 -5.43
N LEU A 177 -10.30 -1.25 -5.31
CA LEU A 177 -11.17 -0.47 -4.43
C LEU A 177 -10.82 -0.66 -2.96
N THR A 178 -10.58 -1.92 -2.54
CA THR A 178 -10.15 -2.23 -1.18
C THR A 178 -8.81 -1.55 -0.86
N ALA A 179 -7.80 -1.69 -1.72
CA ALA A 179 -6.51 -1.07 -1.53
C ALA A 179 -6.58 0.47 -1.57
N SER A 180 -7.36 1.05 -2.48
CA SER A 180 -7.55 2.51 -2.58
C SER A 180 -8.21 3.07 -1.33
N THR A 181 -9.21 2.37 -0.79
CA THR A 181 -9.91 2.76 0.45
C THR A 181 -8.95 2.70 1.65
N ALA A 182 -8.18 1.62 1.78
CA ALA A 182 -7.20 1.47 2.86
C ALA A 182 -6.08 2.53 2.79
N LEU A 183 -5.58 2.81 1.59
CA LEU A 183 -4.61 3.89 1.36
C LEU A 183 -5.22 5.24 1.74
N ALA A 184 -6.48 5.47 1.37
CA ALA A 184 -7.18 6.69 1.74
C ALA A 184 -7.39 6.82 3.25
N ASP A 185 -7.72 5.74 3.97
CA ASP A 185 -7.84 5.73 5.43
C ASP A 185 -6.53 6.05 6.13
N GLN A 186 -5.42 5.57 5.58
CA GLN A 186 -4.10 5.80 6.12
C GLN A 186 -3.67 7.27 6.03
N PHE A 187 -3.96 7.95 4.92
CA PHE A 187 -3.42 9.29 4.62
C PHE A 187 -4.44 10.42 4.69
N TRP A 188 -5.72 10.14 4.42
CA TRP A 188 -6.84 11.08 4.45
C TRP A 188 -8.03 10.45 5.19
N PRO A 189 -7.89 10.20 6.50
CA PRO A 189 -8.98 9.65 7.29
C PRO A 189 -10.17 10.61 7.26
N GLU A 190 -11.38 10.05 7.17
CA GLU A 190 -12.59 10.85 7.32
C GLU A 190 -12.55 11.56 8.68
N ARG A 191 -12.70 12.89 8.67
CA ARG A 191 -12.82 13.63 9.91
C ARG A 191 -14.15 13.22 10.52
N ALA A 192 -14.11 12.43 11.60
CA ALA A 192 -15.28 12.19 12.42
C ALA A 192 -15.92 13.54 12.78
N ILE A 193 -17.15 13.76 12.33
CA ILE A 193 -17.96 14.88 12.81
C ILE A 193 -18.13 14.62 14.31
N LYS A 194 -17.35 15.33 15.14
CA LYS A 194 -17.61 15.39 16.58
C LYS A 194 -18.96 16.09 16.72
N GLY A 195 -20.03 15.30 16.79
CA GLY A 195 -21.33 15.77 17.24
C GLY A 195 -21.14 16.40 18.61
N GLN A 196 -21.27 17.72 18.68
CA GLN A 196 -21.54 18.41 19.92
C GLN A 196 -22.94 17.97 20.38
N ALA A 197 -23.00 16.90 21.17
CA ALA A 197 -24.10 16.73 22.10
C ALA A 197 -23.81 17.65 23.30
N SER A 198 -24.05 18.95 23.11
CA SER A 198 -24.28 19.86 24.22
C SER A 198 -25.75 19.74 24.57
N SER A 199 -26.04 19.11 25.70
CA SER A 199 -27.30 19.32 26.41
C SER A 199 -26.98 19.18 27.89
N THR A 200 -26.50 20.29 28.43
CA THR A 200 -26.86 20.72 29.78
C THR A 200 -28.31 21.19 29.71
N ILE A 201 -29.20 20.52 30.44
CA ILE A 201 -30.06 21.03 31.53
C ILE A 201 -30.84 19.84 32.06
#